data_AF-A0A258G5E5-F1
#
_entry.id   AF-A0A258G5E5-F1
#
_cell.length_a   1.000
_cell.length_b   1.000
_cell.length_c   1.000
_cell.angle_alpha   90.00
_cell.angle_beta   90.00
_cell.angle_gamma   90.00
#
_symmetry.space_group_name_H-M   'P 1'
#
loop_
_entity.id
_entity.type
_entity.pdbx_description
1 polymer ?
#
loop_
_entity_poly.entity_id
_entity_poly.type
_entity_poly.pdbx_seq_one_letter_code
_entity_poly.pdbx_strand_id
1 'polypeptide(L)'
;MVWYIVGFIIVLLVLRLVLLLLGANDNNAFVGFVYALSGVFAWPFYGIFSYQPAYGQSVLEVSSLVAVAVYALIGWGVSKLFTLNSARDV
;
A
#
# COMPACT_ATOMS: atom_id res chain seq x y z
N MET A 1 1.51 1.49 -18.35
CA MET A 1 1.55 0.22 -17.59
C MET A 1 1.97 0.39 -16.13
N VAL A 2 3.08 1.08 -15.83
CA VAL A 2 3.58 1.28 -14.44
C VAL A 2 2.50 1.78 -13.48
N TRP A 3 1.77 2.83 -13.87
CA TRP A 3 0.73 3.43 -13.03
C TRP A 3 -0.48 2.51 -12.77
N TYR A 4 -0.76 1.52 -13.63
CA TYR A 4 -1.83 0.56 -13.35
C TYR A 4 -1.43 -0.40 -12.22
N ILE A 5 -0.18 -0.88 -12.23
CA ILE A 5 0.35 -1.76 -11.19
C ILE A 5 0.46 -0.99 -9.87
N VAL A 6 1.08 0.18 -9.90
CA VAL A 6 1.26 1.03 -8.71
C VAL A 6 -0.08 1.50 -8.16
N GLY A 7 -1.01 1.90 -9.03
CA GLY A 7 -2.36 2.32 -8.64
C GLY A 7 -3.13 1.19 -7.97
N PHE A 8 -3.05 -0.04 -8.48
CA PHE A 8 -3.67 -1.20 -7.85
C PHE A 8 -3.14 -1.45 -6.43
N ILE A 9 -1.81 -1.40 -6.25
CA ILE A 9 -1.18 -1.56 -4.93
C ILE A 9 -1.63 -0.45 -3.97
N ILE A 10 -1.62 0.81 -4.43
CA ILE A 10 -2.04 1.96 -3.62
C ILE A 10 -3.50 1.83 -3.20
N VAL A 11 -4.41 1.44 -4.11
CA VAL A 11 -5.83 1.25 -3.79
C VAL A 11 -5.99 0.20 -2.69
N LEU A 12 -5.28 -0.93 -2.77
CA LEU A 12 -5.33 -1.96 -1.73
C LEU A 12 -4.84 -1.44 -0.37
N LEU A 13 -3.74 -0.69 -0.34
CA LEU A 13 -3.19 -0.14 0.90
C LEU A 13 -4.06 0.97 1.49
N VAL A 14 -4.70 1.79 0.65
CA VAL A 14 -5.65 2.82 1.10
C VAL A 14 -6.93 2.18 1.64
N LEU A 15 -7.46 1.15 0.97
CA LEU A 15 -8.59 0.38 1.49
C LEU A 15 -8.25 -0.25 2.84
N ARG A 16 -7.07 -0.85 2.98
CA ARG A 16 -6.56 -1.37 4.25
C ARG A 16 -6.57 -0.29 5.34
N LEU A 17 -6.00 0.88 5.05
CA LEU A 17 -5.93 2.00 5.99
C LEU A 17 -7.31 2.46 6.45
N VAL A 18 -8.25 2.64 5.51
CA VAL A 18 -9.62 3.06 5.84
C VAL A 18 -10.32 2.00 6.69
N LEU A 19 -10.23 0.73 6.32
CA LEU A 19 -10.87 -0.36 7.06
C LEU A 19 -10.29 -0.50 8.47
N LEU A 20 -8.96 -0.44 8.64
CA LEU A 20 -8.32 -0.48 9.96
C LEU A 20 -8.68 0.75 10.81
N LEU A 21 -8.69 1.93 10.20
CA LEU A 21 -9.05 3.17 10.90
C LEU A 21 -10.50 3.15 11.36
N LEU A 22 -11.40 2.50 10.62
CA LEU A 22 -12.80 2.34 11.00
C LEU A 22 -13.05 1.14 11.92
N GLY A 23 -12.01 0.36 12.26
CA GLY A 23 -12.17 -0.86 13.07
C GLY A 23 -13.03 -1.91 12.39
N ALA A 24 -12.92 -2.06 11.07
CA ALA A 24 -13.72 -2.98 10.29
C ALA A 24 -13.53 -4.44 10.76
N ASN A 25 -14.64 -5.17 10.84
CA ASN A 25 -14.69 -6.57 11.28
C ASN A 25 -13.91 -7.48 10.33
N ASP A 26 -12.81 -8.07 10.80
CA ASP A 26 -11.94 -8.97 10.05
C ASP A 26 -12.55 -10.37 9.80
N ASN A 27 -13.60 -10.75 10.53
CA ASN A 27 -14.41 -11.93 10.22
C ASN A 27 -15.27 -11.75 8.95
N ASN A 28 -15.41 -10.52 8.43
CA ASN A 28 -16.09 -10.30 7.16
C ASN A 28 -15.18 -10.74 6.00
N ALA A 29 -15.70 -11.57 5.08
CA ALA A 29 -14.92 -12.13 3.98
C ALA A 29 -14.25 -11.08 3.09
N PHE A 30 -14.92 -9.95 2.82
CA PHE A 30 -14.35 -8.87 2.01
C PHE A 30 -13.23 -8.14 2.77
N VAL A 31 -13.45 -7.80 4.04
CA VAL A 31 -12.45 -7.13 4.88
C VAL A 31 -11.21 -8.02 5.05
N GLY A 32 -11.42 -9.29 5.40
CA GLY A 32 -10.35 -10.28 5.52
C GLY A 32 -9.56 -10.46 4.22
N PHE A 33 -10.24 -10.52 3.06
CA PHE A 33 -9.59 -10.54 1.75
C PHE A 33 -8.70 -9.31 1.52
N VAL A 34 -9.23 -8.10 1.78
CA VAL A 34 -8.46 -6.85 1.62
C VAL A 34 -7.24 -6.87 2.53
N TYR A 35 -7.39 -7.23 3.81
CA TYR A 35 -6.26 -7.28 4.76
C TYR A 35 -5.20 -8.31 4.37
N ALA A 36 -5.59 -9.49 3.89
CA ALA A 36 -4.67 -10.51 3.45
C ALA A 36 -3.88 -10.06 2.21
N LEU A 37 -4.57 -9.56 1.18
CA LEU A 37 -3.93 -9.17 -0.07
C LEU A 37 -3.08 -7.90 0.08
N SER A 38 -3.60 -6.88 0.75
CA SER A 38 -2.83 -5.66 1.06
C SER A 38 -1.67 -5.92 2.01
N GLY A 39 -1.79 -6.93 2.89
CA GLY A 39 -0.77 -7.32 3.84
C GLY A 39 0.55 -7.69 3.18
N VAL A 40 0.53 -8.30 2.00
CA VAL A 40 1.74 -8.62 1.22
C VAL A 40 2.55 -7.36 0.90
N PHE A 41 1.87 -6.26 0.58
CA PHE A 41 2.51 -4.99 0.23
C PHE A 41 2.85 -4.14 1.47
N ALA A 42 2.11 -4.29 2.57
CA ALA A 42 2.37 -3.59 3.82
C ALA A 42 3.49 -4.25 4.65
N TRP A 43 3.67 -5.57 4.52
CA TRP A 43 4.58 -6.37 5.34
C TRP A 43 6.03 -5.86 5.44
N PRO A 44 6.68 -5.39 4.35
CA PRO A 44 8.04 -4.85 4.43
C PRO A 44 8.19 -3.63 5.34
N PHE A 45 7.07 -2.97 5.67
CA PHE A 45 7.03 -1.72 6.44
C PHE A 45 6.59 -1.92 7.89
N TYR A 46 6.33 -3.16 8.32
CA TYR A 46 5.97 -3.44 9.71
C TYR A 46 7.14 -3.20 10.65
N GLY A 47 6.86 -2.65 11.84
CA GLY A 47 7.86 -2.39 12.88
C GLY A 47 8.67 -1.11 12.72
N ILE A 48 8.50 -0.33 11.63
CA ILE A 48 9.22 0.94 11.41
C ILE A 48 9.00 1.94 12.57
N PHE A 49 7.84 1.88 13.22
CA PHE A 49 7.44 2.81 14.29
C PHE A 49 7.35 2.14 15.68
N SER A 50 8.05 1.02 15.90
CA SER A 50 8.09 0.32 17.20
C SER A 50 6.72 -0.12 17.74
N TYR A 51 5.75 -0.37 16.85
CA TYR A 51 4.50 -1.06 17.16
C TYR A 51 4.12 -2.00 16.02
N GLN A 52 3.36 -3.04 16.34
CA GLN A 52 2.82 -4.00 15.38
C GLN A 52 1.36 -3.67 15.07
N PRO A 53 0.87 -3.94 13.85
CA PRO A 53 -0.54 -3.78 13.52
C PRO A 53 -1.42 -4.58 14.47
N ALA A 54 -2.45 -3.93 15.03
CA ALA A 54 -3.50 -4.58 15.82
C ALA A 54 -4.79 -4.65 15.00
N TYR A 55 -5.36 -5.84 14.86
CA TYR A 55 -6.61 -6.08 14.14
C TYR A 55 -7.80 -6.12 15.12
N GLY A 56 -8.99 -5.74 14.64
CA GLY A 56 -10.23 -5.78 15.44
C GLY A 56 -10.47 -4.55 16.34
N GLN A 57 -9.61 -3.52 16.25
CA GLN A 57 -9.82 -2.20 16.88
C GLN A 57 -9.57 -1.10 15.83
N SER A 58 -10.10 0.10 16.06
CA SER A 58 -9.79 1.27 15.23
C SER A 58 -8.32 1.64 15.43
N VAL A 59 -7.52 1.53 14.36
CA VAL A 59 -6.08 1.79 14.39
C VAL A 59 -5.66 2.52 13.12
N LEU A 60 -4.93 3.63 13.28
CA LEU A 60 -4.19 4.23 12.18
C LEU A 60 -2.87 3.49 12.00
N GLU A 61 -2.80 2.60 11.00
CA GLU A 61 -1.58 1.89 10.70
C GLU A 61 -0.60 2.75 9.88
N VAL A 62 0.24 3.52 10.57
CA VAL A 62 1.24 4.43 9.96
C VAL A 62 2.21 3.69 9.04
N SER A 63 2.52 2.40 9.28
CA SER A 63 3.34 1.60 8.34
C SER A 63 2.69 1.48 6.96
N SER A 64 1.37 1.34 6.89
CA SER A 64 0.65 1.31 5.61
C SER A 64 0.61 2.68 4.94
N LEU A 65 0.58 3.79 5.68
CA LEU A 65 0.73 5.14 5.11
C LEU A 65 2.12 5.31 4.47
N VAL A 66 3.16 4.83 5.14
CA VAL A 66 4.52 4.83 4.58
C VAL A 66 4.58 3.97 3.33
N ALA A 67 3.97 2.79 3.33
CA ALA A 67 3.90 1.93 2.15
C ALA A 67 3.30 2.67 0.93
N VAL A 68 2.17 3.37 1.11
CA VAL A 68 1.55 4.18 0.04
C VAL A 68 2.53 5.21 -0.51
N ALA A 69 3.20 5.96 0.35
CA ALA A 69 4.17 6.99 -0.06
C ALA A 69 5.34 6.37 -0.83
N VAL A 70 5.91 5.27 -0.34
CA VAL A 70 7.05 4.59 -0.96
C VAL A 70 6.67 4.00 -2.32
N TYR A 71 5.53 3.33 -2.44
CA TYR A 71 5.10 2.79 -3.73
C TYR A 71 4.78 3.90 -4.75
N ALA A 72 4.22 5.03 -4.32
CA ALA A 72 4.02 6.20 -5.18
C ALA A 72 5.37 6.76 -5.69
N LEU A 73 6.37 6.88 -4.82
CA LEU A 73 7.72 7.33 -5.18
C LEU A 73 8.40 6.37 -6.15
N ILE A 74 8.28 5.05 -5.92
CA ILE A 74 8.81 4.02 -6.83
C ILE A 74 8.14 4.14 -8.20
N GLY A 75 6.80 4.23 -8.23
CA GLY A 75 6.06 4.38 -9.48
C GLY A 75 6.46 5.62 -10.28
N TRP A 76 6.59 6.76 -9.59
CA TRP A 76 7.07 7.99 -10.18
C TRP A 76 8.50 7.84 -10.73
N GLY A 77 9.44 7.33 -9.93
CA GLY A 77 10.84 7.16 -10.32
C GLY A 77 11.00 6.21 -11.52
N VAL A 78 10.34 5.06 -11.48
CA VAL A 78 10.33 4.08 -12.58
C VAL A 78 9.74 4.69 -13.86
N SER A 79 8.63 5.43 -13.75
CA SER A 79 8.03 6.10 -14.91
C SER A 79 8.97 7.13 -15.55
N LYS A 80 9.71 7.90 -14.72
CA LYS A 80 10.70 8.87 -15.19
C LYS A 80 11.84 8.18 -15.93
N LEU A 81 12.37 7.08 -15.41
CA LEU A 81 13.45 6.34 -16.06
C LEU A 81 13.07 5.85 -17.45
N PHE A 82 11.87 5.29 -17.63
CA PHE A 82 11.39 4.89 -18.94
C PHE A 82 11.29 6.07 -19.92
N THR A 83 10.75 7.21 -19.48
CA THR A 83 10.66 8.41 -20.30
C THR A 83 12.05 8.93 -20.72
N LEU A 84 13.03 8.91 -19.82
CA LEU A 84 14.40 9.34 -20.14
C LEU A 84 15.08 8.41 -21.16
N ASN A 85 14.84 7.10 -21.08
CA ASN A 85 15.41 6.16 -22.04
C ASN A 85 14.79 6.33 -23.42
N SER A 86 13.46 6.46 -23.51
CA SER A 86 12.78 6.69 -24.79
C SER A 86 13.19 8.00 -25.48
N ALA A 87 13.59 9.02 -24.71
CA ALA A 87 14.09 10.28 -25.28
C ALA A 87 15.53 10.19 -25.85
N ARG A 88 16.29 9.13 -25.54
CA ARG A 88 17.64 8.89 -26.07
C ARG A 88 17.64 8.07 -27.36
N ASP A 89 16.55 7.36 -27.64
CA ASP A 89 16.40 6.44 -28.76
C ASP A 89 15.77 7.09 -30.02
N VAL A 90 15.56 8.43 -30.01
CA VAL A 90 15.02 9.25 -31.11
C VAL A 90 16.05 10.26 -31.61
#